data_AF-A0A7C8EY13-F1
#
_entry.id   AF-A0A7C8EY13-F1
#
_cell.length_a   1.000
_cell.length_b   1.000
_cell.length_c   1.000
_cell.angle_alpha   90.00
_cell.angle_beta   90.00
_cell.angle_gamma   90.00
#
_symmetry.space_group_name_H-M   'P 1'
#
loop_
_entity.id
_entity.type
_entity.pdbx_description
1 polymer ?
#
loop_
_entity_poly.entity_id
_entity_poly.type
_entity_poly.pdbx_seq_one_letter_code
_entity_poly.pdbx_strand_id
1 'polypeptide(L)'
;MKNRSRYLATSLIVFLSIGILAVAGYLRAAENDQGTMEGQKAIMEGAKKMMDGNKMIMDTVAKKGMKDAEFTAAEKMMTDAYNMVTKGESMMTGNTMPEGKAMVTRGAKMMLEAQKTMAAAVEKKGLTTVCSLGLDTCMTAEKKITFGLEGS
;
A
#
# COMPACT_ATOMS: atom_id res chain seq x y z
N MET A 1 45.74 -16.90 -46.16
CA MET A 1 44.93 -15.90 -45.40
C MET A 1 43.59 -16.48 -44.90
N LYS A 2 43.57 -17.65 -44.22
CA LYS A 2 42.31 -18.32 -43.81
C LYS A 2 41.96 -18.20 -42.31
N ASN A 3 42.88 -17.70 -41.48
CA ASN A 3 42.73 -17.70 -40.02
C ASN A 3 42.20 -16.37 -39.43
N ARG A 4 42.17 -15.27 -40.20
CA ARG A 4 41.68 -13.97 -39.70
C ARG A 4 40.14 -13.88 -39.59
N SER A 5 39.40 -14.68 -40.37
CA SER A 5 37.93 -14.68 -40.38
C SER A 5 37.32 -15.35 -39.14
N ARG A 6 38.01 -16.34 -38.55
CA ARG A 6 37.49 -17.05 -37.36
C ARG A 6 37.49 -16.15 -36.13
N TYR A 7 38.53 -15.34 -35.92
CA TYR A 7 38.62 -14.42 -34.77
C TYR A 7 37.55 -13.32 -34.77
N LEU A 8 37.15 -12.82 -35.95
CA LEU A 8 36.07 -11.83 -36.08
C LEU A 8 34.69 -12.45 -35.74
N ALA A 9 34.43 -13.68 -36.18
CA ALA A 9 33.17 -14.36 -35.91
C ALA A 9 33.01 -14.73 -34.42
N THR A 10 34.07 -15.21 -33.75
CA THR A 10 34.00 -15.53 -32.32
C THR A 10 33.88 -14.26 -31.46
N SER A 11 34.52 -13.16 -31.84
CA SER A 11 34.39 -11.88 -31.13
C SER A 11 32.97 -11.33 -31.22
N LEU A 12 32.32 -11.41 -32.39
CA LEU A 12 30.94 -10.94 -32.58
C LEU A 12 29.93 -11.70 -31.72
N ILE A 13 30.11 -13.02 -31.56
CA ILE A 13 29.25 -13.88 -30.74
C ILE A 13 29.35 -13.51 -29.25
N VAL A 14 30.54 -13.16 -28.77
CA VAL A 14 30.75 -12.73 -27.38
C VAL A 14 30.10 -11.36 -27.12
N PHE A 15 30.21 -10.41 -28.06
CA PHE A 15 29.55 -9.11 -27.91
C PHE A 15 28.01 -9.20 -28.00
N LEU A 16 27.47 -10.06 -28.86
CA LEU A 16 26.02 -10.31 -28.95
C LEU A 16 25.45 -10.95 -27.68
N SER A 17 26.19 -11.85 -27.04
CA SER A 17 25.73 -12.54 -25.82
C SER A 17 25.79 -11.65 -24.56
N ILE A 18 26.75 -10.72 -24.47
CA ILE A 18 26.80 -9.71 -23.40
C ILE A 18 25.68 -8.67 -23.56
N GLY A 19 25.34 -8.27 -24.78
CA GLY A 19 24.25 -7.32 -25.06
C GLY A 19 22.87 -7.82 -24.63
N ILE A 20 22.58 -9.11 -24.78
CA ILE A 20 21.28 -9.72 -24.41
C ILE A 20 21.08 -9.74 -22.89
N LEU A 21 22.14 -9.95 -22.10
CA LEU A 21 22.07 -9.94 -20.63
C LEU A 21 21.82 -8.54 -20.05
N ALA A 22 22.37 -7.50 -20.69
CA ALA A 22 22.12 -6.12 -20.27
C ALA A 22 20.65 -5.70 -20.49
N VAL A 23 20.06 -6.06 -21.63
CA VAL A 23 18.66 -5.71 -21.95
C VAL A 23 17.67 -6.47 -21.06
N ALA A 24 17.93 -7.73 -20.74
CA ALA A 24 17.09 -8.51 -19.82
C ALA A 24 17.11 -7.97 -18.38
N GLY A 25 18.24 -7.44 -17.91
CA GLY A 25 18.35 -6.79 -16.60
C GLY A 25 17.55 -5.49 -16.50
N TYR A 26 17.57 -4.66 -17.55
CA TYR A 26 16.81 -3.40 -17.61
C TYR A 26 15.29 -3.62 -17.68
N LEU A 27 14.82 -4.63 -18.43
CA LEU A 27 13.39 -4.96 -18.51
C LEU A 27 12.82 -5.42 -17.15
N ARG A 28 13.58 -6.22 -16.41
CA ARG A 28 13.15 -6.74 -15.10
C ARG A 28 13.13 -5.67 -14.00
N ALA A 29 13.96 -4.64 -14.12
CA ALA A 29 13.92 -3.48 -13.23
C ALA A 29 12.68 -2.60 -13.49
N ALA A 30 12.33 -2.39 -14.76
CA ALA A 30 11.15 -1.60 -15.14
C ALA A 30 9.81 -2.26 -14.74
N GLU A 31 9.70 -3.59 -14.84
CA GLU A 31 8.49 -4.32 -14.42
C GLU A 31 8.29 -4.33 -12.89
N ASN A 32 9.38 -4.41 -12.12
CA ASN A 32 9.30 -4.31 -10.65
C ASN A 32 8.87 -2.91 -10.19
N ASP A 33 9.32 -1.85 -10.86
CA ASP A 33 8.94 -0.48 -10.50
C ASP A 33 7.46 -0.21 -10.78
N GLN A 34 6.88 -0.81 -11.82
CA GLN A 34 5.47 -0.62 -12.16
C GLN A 34 4.52 -1.30 -11.16
N GLY A 35 4.81 -2.54 -10.76
CA GLY A 35 4.02 -3.24 -9.73
C GLY A 35 4.09 -2.54 -8.36
N THR A 36 5.27 -2.02 -8.00
CA THR A 36 5.48 -1.31 -6.74
C THR A 36 4.69 0.02 -6.70
N MET A 37 4.62 0.75 -7.82
CA MET A 37 3.82 1.99 -7.92
C MET A 37 2.31 1.72 -7.84
N GLU A 38 1.81 0.67 -8.50
CA GLU A 38 0.40 0.30 -8.42
C GLU A 38 0.00 -0.14 -7.02
N GLY A 39 0.85 -0.91 -6.33
CA GLY A 39 0.62 -1.33 -4.96
C GLY A 39 0.55 -0.15 -3.98
N GLN A 40 1.48 0.80 -4.10
CA GLN A 40 1.48 2.02 -3.28
C GLN A 40 0.23 2.88 -3.52
N LYS A 41 -0.15 3.09 -4.79
CA LYS A 41 -1.36 3.83 -5.14
C LYS A 41 -2.61 3.17 -4.56
N ALA A 42 -2.68 1.84 -4.59
CA ALA A 42 -3.78 1.10 -3.99
C ALA A 42 -3.83 1.27 -2.46
N ILE A 43 -2.68 1.24 -1.78
CA ILE A 43 -2.59 1.52 -0.33
C ILE A 43 -3.10 2.93 -0.04
N MET A 44 -2.65 3.95 -0.78
CA MET A 44 -3.04 5.34 -0.51
C MET A 44 -4.54 5.59 -0.75
N GLU A 45 -5.09 5.04 -1.84
CA GLU A 45 -6.53 5.14 -2.11
C GLU A 45 -7.34 4.37 -1.05
N GLY A 46 -6.85 3.20 -0.63
CA GLY A 46 -7.43 2.44 0.47
C GLY A 46 -7.40 3.21 1.78
N ALA A 47 -6.25 3.78 2.15
CA ALA A 47 -6.07 4.57 3.35
C ALA A 47 -7.04 5.76 3.41
N LYS A 48 -7.21 6.48 2.30
CA LYS A 48 -8.18 7.57 2.20
C LYS A 48 -9.62 7.11 2.40
N LYS A 49 -10.03 6.05 1.69
CA LYS A 49 -11.39 5.48 1.84
C LYS A 49 -11.64 4.95 3.24
N MET A 50 -10.63 4.38 3.89
CA MET A 50 -10.74 3.92 5.27
C MET A 50 -11.00 5.08 6.23
N MET A 51 -10.29 6.20 6.06
CA MET A 51 -10.55 7.41 6.84
C MET A 51 -11.97 7.94 6.60
N ASP A 52 -12.43 7.96 5.35
CA ASP A 52 -13.79 8.39 5.00
C ASP A 52 -14.85 7.48 5.66
N GLY A 53 -14.69 6.16 5.57
CA GLY A 53 -15.57 5.18 6.21
C GLY A 53 -15.56 5.30 7.73
N ASN A 54 -14.38 5.49 8.33
CA ASN A 54 -14.22 5.70 9.76
C ASN A 54 -14.92 6.97 10.23
N LYS A 55 -14.80 8.06 9.46
CA LYS A 55 -15.50 9.31 9.73
C LYS A 55 -17.02 9.12 9.71
N MET A 56 -17.56 8.38 8.75
CA MET A 56 -18.99 8.04 8.72
C MET A 56 -19.45 7.27 9.96
N ILE A 57 -18.63 6.32 10.43
CA ILE A 57 -18.90 5.56 11.66
C ILE A 57 -18.89 6.52 12.87
N MET A 58 -17.84 7.33 13.02
CA MET A 58 -17.71 8.28 14.13
C MET A 58 -18.84 9.31 14.15
N ASP A 59 -19.23 9.86 13.00
CA ASP A 59 -20.37 10.78 12.88
C ASP A 59 -21.69 10.10 13.32
N THR A 60 -21.87 8.82 12.98
CA THR A 60 -23.05 8.03 13.37
C THR A 60 -23.08 7.76 14.87
N VAL A 61 -21.93 7.36 15.43
CA VAL A 61 -21.74 7.15 16.87
C VAL A 61 -22.01 8.44 17.64
N ALA A 62 -21.45 9.57 17.17
CA ALA A 62 -21.64 10.88 17.78
C ALA A 62 -23.11 11.35 17.73
N LYS A 63 -23.81 11.14 16.60
CA LYS A 63 -25.25 11.45 16.46
C LYS A 63 -26.12 10.67 17.44
N LYS A 64 -25.70 9.46 17.82
CA LYS A 64 -26.38 8.67 18.85
C LYS A 64 -25.95 9.01 20.28
N GLY A 65 -25.12 10.03 20.47
CA GLY A 65 -24.65 10.47 21.79
C GLY A 65 -23.68 9.49 22.46
N MET A 66 -23.11 8.55 21.71
CA MET A 66 -22.17 7.58 22.27
C MET A 66 -20.77 8.17 22.28
N LYS A 67 -20.21 8.30 23.48
CA LYS A 67 -18.78 8.52 23.68
C LYS A 67 -18.19 7.22 24.19
N ASP A 68 -17.37 6.59 23.36
CA ASP A 68 -16.68 5.37 23.74
C ASP A 68 -15.17 5.55 23.57
N ALA A 69 -14.42 5.08 24.56
CA ALA A 69 -12.96 5.11 24.54
C ALA A 69 -12.40 4.23 23.42
N GLU A 70 -13.06 3.12 23.07
CA GLU A 70 -12.65 2.22 21.97
C GLU A 70 -12.74 2.94 20.63
N PHE A 71 -13.83 3.68 20.38
CA PHE A 71 -13.99 4.47 19.16
C PHE A 71 -12.94 5.58 19.05
N THR A 72 -12.67 6.28 20.15
CA THR A 72 -11.67 7.36 20.19
C THR A 72 -10.25 6.82 19.99
N ALA A 73 -9.93 5.68 20.61
CA ALA A 73 -8.63 5.03 20.43
C ALA A 73 -8.43 4.52 19.00
N ALA A 74 -9.45 3.90 18.40
CA ALA A 74 -9.40 3.44 17.02
C ALA A 74 -9.26 4.60 16.02
N GLU A 75 -9.99 5.71 16.22
CA GLU A 75 -9.87 6.92 15.39
C GLU A 75 -8.45 7.52 15.46
N LYS A 76 -7.88 7.62 16.67
CA LYS A 76 -6.51 8.08 16.84
C LYS A 76 -5.52 7.17 16.12
N MET A 77 -5.66 5.86 16.29
CA MET A 77 -4.80 4.88 15.62
C MET A 77 -4.90 4.97 14.09
N MET A 78 -6.10 5.16 13.54
CA MET A 78 -6.29 5.40 12.10
C MET A 78 -5.60 6.68 11.63
N THR A 79 -5.73 7.77 12.40
CA THR A 79 -5.11 9.06 12.05
C THR A 79 -3.59 8.97 12.06
N ASP A 80 -3.01 8.37 13.11
CA ASP A 80 -1.57 8.15 13.22
C ASP A 80 -1.05 7.27 12.08
N ALA A 81 -1.80 6.21 11.75
CA ALA A 81 -1.49 5.32 10.65
C ALA A 81 -1.57 6.00 9.27
N TYR A 82 -2.60 6.82 9.02
CA TYR A 82 -2.72 7.62 7.80
C TYR A 82 -1.57 8.61 7.63
N ASN A 83 -1.16 9.25 8.73
CA ASN A 83 0.00 10.14 8.74
C ASN A 83 1.29 9.39 8.41
N MET A 84 1.47 8.15 8.91
CA MET A 84 2.61 7.31 8.52
C MET A 84 2.58 6.95 7.03
N VAL A 85 1.42 6.60 6.47
CA VAL A 85 1.29 6.30 5.03
C VAL A 85 1.65 7.54 4.21
N THR A 86 1.05 8.69 4.51
CA THR A 86 1.30 9.94 3.77
C THR A 86 2.75 10.39 3.88
N LYS A 87 3.35 10.29 5.08
CA LYS A 87 4.78 10.60 5.28
C LYS A 87 5.65 9.62 4.50
N GLY A 88 5.35 8.33 4.57
CA GLY A 88 6.08 7.30 3.85
C GLY A 88 6.08 7.53 2.34
N GLU A 89 4.92 7.89 1.77
CA GLU A 89 4.76 8.25 0.35
C GLU A 89 5.65 9.44 -0.02
N SER A 90 5.67 10.51 0.80
CA SER A 90 6.52 11.68 0.55
C SER A 90 8.02 11.37 0.57
N MET A 91 8.42 10.26 1.21
CA MET A 91 9.80 9.80 1.32
C MET A 91 10.21 8.82 0.21
N MET A 92 9.32 8.50 -0.73
CA MET A 92 9.58 7.56 -1.84
C MET A 92 10.37 8.20 -2.99
N THR A 93 11.44 8.94 -2.67
CA THR A 93 12.33 9.54 -3.66
C THR A 93 13.79 9.27 -3.29
N GLY A 94 14.60 8.91 -4.30
CA GLY A 94 16.04 8.68 -4.15
C GLY A 94 16.39 7.71 -3.01
N ASN A 95 17.29 8.13 -2.12
CA ASN A 95 17.87 7.29 -1.07
C ASN A 95 16.91 6.97 0.10
N THR A 96 15.80 7.71 0.25
CA THR A 96 14.84 7.49 1.34
C THR A 96 13.73 6.50 0.98
N MET A 97 13.74 5.96 -0.24
CA MET A 97 12.71 5.04 -0.73
C MET A 97 12.50 3.80 0.15
N PRO A 98 13.55 3.10 0.66
CA PRO A 98 13.34 1.94 1.53
C PRO A 98 12.64 2.30 2.85
N GLU A 99 12.99 3.45 3.43
CA GLU A 99 12.36 3.96 4.65
C GLU A 99 10.90 4.37 4.39
N GLY A 100 10.66 5.08 3.28
CA GLY A 100 9.31 5.45 2.84
C GLY A 100 8.40 4.24 2.65
N LYS A 101 8.89 3.19 1.98
CA LYS A 101 8.18 1.92 1.80
C LYS A 101 7.85 1.26 3.14
N ALA A 102 8.83 1.19 4.05
CA ALA A 102 8.59 0.63 5.38
C ALA A 102 7.54 1.41 6.18
N MET A 103 7.51 2.74 6.07
CA MET A 103 6.48 3.59 6.70
C MET A 103 5.10 3.35 6.10
N VAL A 104 4.98 3.30 4.77
CA VAL A 104 3.70 3.00 4.08
C VAL A 104 3.17 1.64 4.50
N THR A 105 4.00 0.59 4.46
CA THR A 105 3.60 -0.76 4.87
C THR A 105 3.19 -0.82 6.35
N ARG A 106 3.93 -0.14 7.24
CA ARG A 106 3.60 -0.11 8.67
C ARG A 106 2.30 0.64 8.94
N GLY A 107 2.14 1.82 8.34
CA GLY A 107 0.92 2.60 8.44
C GLY A 107 -0.29 1.83 7.93
N ALA A 108 -0.20 1.22 6.75
CA ALA A 108 -1.24 0.37 6.19
C ALA A 108 -1.71 -0.74 7.15
N LYS A 109 -0.77 -1.48 7.75
CA LYS A 109 -1.10 -2.52 8.74
C LYS A 109 -1.79 -1.96 9.98
N MET A 110 -1.31 -0.82 10.50
CA MET A 110 -1.95 -0.15 11.62
C MET A 110 -3.38 0.32 11.29
N MET A 111 -3.65 0.76 10.06
CA MET A 111 -5.02 1.12 9.65
C MET A 111 -5.96 -0.10 9.66
N LEU A 112 -5.50 -1.25 9.18
CA LEU A 112 -6.27 -2.50 9.21
C LEU A 112 -6.56 -2.97 10.64
N GLU A 113 -5.59 -2.83 11.55
CA GLU A 113 -5.78 -3.13 12.97
C GLU A 113 -6.81 -2.18 13.60
N ALA A 114 -6.66 -0.88 13.37
CA ALA A 114 -7.60 0.13 13.86
C ALA A 114 -9.03 -0.10 13.34
N GLN A 115 -9.17 -0.50 12.08
CA GLN A 115 -10.46 -0.86 11.47
C GLN A 115 -11.08 -2.08 12.16
N LYS A 116 -10.30 -3.12 12.47
CA LYS A 116 -10.78 -4.29 13.22
C LYS A 116 -11.28 -3.90 14.60
N THR A 117 -10.55 -3.03 15.31
CA THR A 117 -10.99 -2.48 16.60
C THR A 117 -12.28 -1.68 16.47
N MET A 118 -12.37 -0.82 15.44
CA MET A 118 -13.57 -0.02 15.15
C MET A 118 -14.78 -0.92 14.85
N ALA A 119 -14.62 -1.94 14.00
CA ALA A 119 -15.69 -2.88 13.65
C ALA A 119 -16.16 -3.69 14.87
N ALA A 120 -15.22 -4.19 15.68
CA ALA A 120 -15.54 -4.91 16.92
C ALA A 120 -16.32 -4.02 17.92
N ALA A 121 -15.94 -2.75 18.05
CA ALA A 121 -16.66 -1.80 18.89
C ALA A 121 -18.07 -1.51 18.34
N VAL A 122 -18.22 -1.35 17.02
CA VAL A 122 -19.53 -1.20 16.35
C VAL A 122 -20.42 -2.41 16.62
N GLU A 123 -19.89 -3.63 16.50
CA GLU A 123 -20.62 -4.87 16.75
C GLU A 123 -21.03 -5.00 18.22
N LYS A 124 -20.08 -4.82 19.15
CA LYS A 124 -20.31 -4.86 20.60
C LYS A 124 -21.39 -3.90 21.07
N LYS A 125 -21.55 -2.76 20.39
CA LYS A 125 -22.56 -1.73 20.70
C LYS A 125 -23.87 -1.91 19.92
N GLY A 126 -23.99 -2.95 19.09
CA GLY A 126 -25.19 -3.20 18.29
C GLY A 126 -25.44 -2.13 17.22
N LEU A 127 -24.36 -1.56 16.66
CA LEU A 127 -24.42 -0.46 15.69
C LEU A 127 -24.20 -0.89 14.25
N THR A 128 -24.07 -2.18 13.98
CA THR A 128 -23.78 -2.73 12.65
C THR A 128 -24.73 -2.22 11.57
N THR A 129 -26.04 -2.22 11.83
CA THR A 129 -27.05 -1.76 10.86
C THR A 129 -26.97 -0.26 10.57
N VAL A 130 -26.66 0.57 11.57
CA VAL A 130 -26.59 2.02 11.39
C VAL A 130 -25.25 2.48 10.84
N CYS A 131 -24.19 1.71 11.07
CA CYS A 131 -22.84 1.97 10.58
C CYS A 131 -22.52 1.21 9.28
N SER A 132 -23.50 0.52 8.67
CA SER A 132 -23.30 -0.37 7.52
C SER A 132 -22.58 0.31 6.36
N LEU A 133 -22.99 1.53 5.98
CA LEU A 133 -22.35 2.28 4.91
C LEU A 133 -20.87 2.59 5.20
N GLY A 134 -20.56 2.95 6.44
CA GLY A 134 -19.18 3.20 6.88
C GLY A 134 -18.36 1.92 6.88
N LEU A 135 -18.93 0.82 7.38
CA LEU A 135 -18.30 -0.51 7.38
C LEU A 135 -18.04 -1.03 5.95
N ASP A 136 -18.98 -0.86 5.02
CA ASP A 136 -18.83 -1.25 3.61
C ASP A 136 -17.71 -0.46 2.91
N THR A 137 -17.64 0.83 3.23
CA THR A 137 -16.55 1.71 2.74
C THR A 137 -15.20 1.23 3.28
N CYS A 138 -15.12 0.91 4.58
CA CYS A 138 -13.93 0.34 5.20
C CYS A 138 -13.55 -1.03 4.63
N MET A 139 -14.49 -1.94 4.39
CA MET A 139 -14.20 -3.24 3.76
C MET A 139 -13.65 -3.09 2.33
N THR A 140 -14.16 -2.12 1.58
CA THR A 140 -13.64 -1.83 0.24
C THR A 140 -12.23 -1.25 0.33
N ALA A 141 -11.97 -0.40 1.32
CA ALA A 141 -10.65 0.14 1.60
C ALA A 141 -9.65 -0.96 2.00
N GLU A 142 -10.04 -1.86 2.89
CA GLU A 142 -9.25 -3.01 3.34
C GLU A 142 -8.76 -3.85 2.16
N LYS A 143 -9.65 -4.18 1.21
CA LYS A 143 -9.27 -4.93 0.00
C LYS A 143 -8.20 -4.21 -0.81
N LYS A 144 -8.27 -2.88 -0.93
CA LYS A 144 -7.26 -2.08 -1.64
C LYS A 144 -5.92 -2.04 -0.92
N ILE A 145 -5.95 -1.89 0.40
CA ILE A 145 -4.74 -1.91 1.21
C ILE A 145 -4.08 -3.29 1.14
N THR A 146 -4.84 -4.38 1.28
CA THR A 146 -4.32 -5.75 1.19
C THR A 146 -3.72 -6.03 -0.19
N PHE A 147 -4.44 -5.68 -1.26
CA PHE A 147 -3.90 -5.79 -2.62
C PHE A 147 -2.58 -5.03 -2.77
N GLY A 148 -2.53 -3.80 -2.26
CA GLY A 148 -1.33 -2.99 -2.35
C GLY A 148 -0.18 -3.52 -1.51
N LEU A 149 -0.44 -4.14 -0.36
CA LEU A 149 0.56 -4.80 0.48
C LEU A 149 1.12 -6.07 -0.15
N GLU A 150 0.31 -6.80 -0.93
CA GLU A 150 0.74 -8.01 -1.64
C GLU A 150 1.58 -7.66 -2.89
N GLY A 151 1.32 -6.50 -3.51
CA GLY A 151 2.09 -5.98 -4.64
C GLY A 151 3.30 -5.11 -4.28
N SER A 152 3.49 -4.78 -2.99
CA SER A 152 4.60 -3.95 -2.49
C SER A 152 5.72 -4.80 -1.90
#